data_AF-A0A8H7W474-F1
#
_entry.id   AF-A0A8H7W474-F1
#
_cell.length_a   1.000
_cell.length_b   1.000
_cell.length_c   1.000
_cell.angle_alpha   90.00
_cell.angle_beta   90.00
_cell.angle_gamma   90.00
#
_symmetry.space_group_name_H-M   'P 1'
#
loop_
_entity.id
_entity.type
_entity.pdbx_description
1 polymer ?
#
loop_
_entity_poly.entity_id
_entity_poly.type
_entity_poly.pdbx_seq_one_letter_code
_entity_poly.pdbx_strand_id
1 'polypeptide(L)'
;MDWYFHIDADTYIVWSSLLSWLPTLDPFKKSFIGSKAYDGGKPFAHGGSGLLLSEKASHELVVVHRGTAARWDPQMDKISYGDSLLAQALQEYGIQVTNSFPMFSGETPSTLWFHSGVWCMPIITFHHVSAAESEQLRSFEENRLNQNAPLLYSELFRDMVFDMIPDHDLEGWDNRSEGTTIPDIFSAEDCKKACEGQHDCMQSLFKDSTCVLGKLGEIVMGKKHTAQDGDKKWKSSWNKPRIAEWASRQSKCETLTWPNP
;
A
#
# COMPACT_ATOMS: atom_id res chain seq x y z
N MET A 1 -9.88 -21.75 16.07
CA MET A 1 -9.81 -20.42 15.43
C MET A 1 -8.33 -20.17 15.29
N ASP A 2 -7.83 -20.23 14.07
CA ASP A 2 -6.37 -20.38 13.87
C ASP A 2 -5.70 -19.00 13.69
N TRP A 3 -6.48 -18.01 13.27
CA TRP A 3 -6.04 -16.66 13.00
C TRP A 3 -7.09 -15.63 13.44
N TYR A 4 -6.62 -14.49 13.93
CA TYR A 4 -7.42 -13.32 14.28
C TYR A 4 -6.95 -12.16 13.42
N PHE A 5 -7.83 -11.68 12.53
CA PHE A 5 -7.51 -10.58 11.63
C PHE A 5 -8.28 -9.32 12.06
N HIS A 6 -7.56 -8.27 12.42
CA HIS A 6 -8.11 -6.99 12.81
C HIS A 6 -7.91 -5.98 11.68
N ILE A 7 -8.96 -5.21 11.40
CA ILE A 7 -9.02 -4.23 10.31
C ILE A 7 -9.80 -2.99 10.75
N ASP A 8 -9.55 -1.87 10.08
CA ASP A 8 -10.37 -0.66 10.21
C ASP A 8 -11.58 -0.68 9.26
N ALA A 9 -12.57 0.17 9.53
CA ALA A 9 -13.82 0.21 8.77
C ALA A 9 -13.66 0.65 7.30
N ASP A 10 -12.57 1.35 6.97
CA ASP A 10 -12.19 1.82 5.64
C ASP A 10 -11.06 0.97 5.01
N THR A 11 -10.91 -0.27 5.48
CA THR A 11 -9.95 -1.25 4.95
C THR A 11 -10.66 -2.27 4.07
N TYR A 12 -10.27 -2.34 2.80
CA TYR A 12 -10.79 -3.35 1.87
C TYR A 12 -9.94 -4.62 1.93
N ILE A 13 -10.58 -5.78 2.07
CA ILE A 13 -9.90 -7.08 2.09
C ILE A 13 -10.11 -7.80 0.76
N VAL A 14 -9.00 -8.19 0.13
CA VAL A 14 -9.01 -9.13 -0.99
C VAL A 14 -9.02 -10.55 -0.42
N TRP A 15 -10.22 -11.11 -0.24
CA TRP A 15 -10.40 -12.41 0.41
C TRP A 15 -9.70 -13.56 -0.32
N SER A 16 -9.70 -13.55 -1.65
CA SER A 16 -9.05 -14.56 -2.47
C SER A 16 -7.54 -14.67 -2.20
N SER A 17 -6.87 -13.53 -2.01
CA SER A 17 -5.47 -13.47 -1.63
C SER A 17 -5.23 -13.93 -0.20
N LEU A 18 -6.01 -13.42 0.76
CA LEU A 18 -5.85 -13.76 2.18
C LEU A 18 -6.03 -15.26 2.43
N LEU A 19 -7.11 -15.85 1.89
CA LEU A 19 -7.45 -17.25 2.09
C LEU A 19 -6.49 -18.20 1.35
N SER A 20 -5.83 -17.74 0.28
CA SER A 20 -4.76 -18.49 -0.37
C SER A 20 -3.45 -18.46 0.42
N TRP A 21 -3.23 -17.40 1.21
CA TRP A 21 -1.99 -17.19 1.95
C TRP A 21 -1.98 -17.87 3.31
N LEU A 22 -3.06 -17.76 4.09
CA LEU A 22 -3.14 -18.29 5.46
C LEU A 22 -2.71 -19.77 5.60
N PRO A 23 -3.05 -20.70 4.67
CA PRO A 23 -2.61 -22.09 4.76
C PRO A 23 -1.10 -22.31 4.65
N THR A 24 -0.35 -21.31 4.18
CA THR A 24 1.12 -21.36 4.08
C THR A 24 1.81 -21.04 5.41
N LEU A 25 1.04 -20.57 6.41
CA LEU A 25 1.53 -20.13 7.71
C LEU A 25 1.26 -21.18 8.80
N ASP A 26 2.01 -21.08 9.91
CA ASP A 26 1.82 -21.94 11.08
C ASP A 26 1.12 -21.16 12.20
N PRO A 27 -0.16 -21.45 12.52
CA PRO A 27 -0.91 -20.75 13.55
C PRO A 27 -0.43 -21.06 14.97
N PHE A 28 0.40 -22.08 15.17
CA PHE A 28 0.96 -22.44 16.48
C PHE A 28 2.28 -21.72 16.80
N LYS A 29 2.83 -20.97 15.84
CA LYS A 29 3.93 -20.02 16.08
C LYS A 29 3.37 -18.69 16.54
N LYS A 30 4.03 -18.05 17.52
CA LYS A 30 3.69 -16.70 18.02
C LYS A 30 3.92 -15.63 16.93
N SER A 31 2.97 -15.51 16.02
CA SER A 31 3.04 -14.61 14.87
C SER A 31 2.15 -13.39 15.08
N PHE A 32 2.74 -12.21 14.88
CA PHE A 32 2.07 -10.91 14.77
C PHE A 32 2.53 -10.27 13.48
N ILE A 33 1.64 -10.18 12.49
CA ILE A 33 1.98 -9.86 11.10
C ILE A 33 1.19 -8.63 10.63
N GLY A 34 1.83 -7.74 9.89
CA GLY A 34 1.18 -6.60 9.25
C GLY A 34 2.18 -5.68 8.55
N SER A 35 1.71 -4.54 8.06
CA SER A 35 2.59 -3.52 7.46
C SER A 35 3.44 -2.84 8.54
N LYS A 36 4.76 -3.07 8.55
CA LYS A 36 5.63 -2.60 9.63
C LYS A 36 5.85 -1.09 9.55
N ALA A 37 5.46 -0.38 10.61
CA ALA A 37 5.69 1.04 10.82
C ALA A 37 6.48 1.26 12.14
N TYR A 38 6.81 2.53 12.45
CA TYR A 38 7.58 2.90 13.63
C TYR A 38 6.95 4.08 14.38
N ASP A 39 6.82 3.94 15.69
CA ASP A 39 6.35 4.97 16.61
C ASP A 39 7.43 5.20 17.69
N GLY A 40 8.06 6.38 17.69
CA GLY A 40 9.19 6.66 18.57
C GLY A 40 10.35 5.67 18.44
N GLY A 41 10.56 5.10 17.24
CA GLY A 41 11.56 4.06 16.97
C GLY A 41 11.16 2.64 17.36
N LYS A 42 9.96 2.43 17.91
CA LYS A 42 9.42 1.10 18.22
C LYS A 42 8.63 0.54 17.04
N PRO A 43 8.91 -0.68 16.57
CA PRO A 43 8.21 -1.25 15.44
C PRO A 43 6.80 -1.74 15.82
N PHE A 44 5.82 -1.45 14.98
CA PHE A 44 4.43 -1.93 15.13
C PHE A 44 3.83 -2.30 13.76
N ALA A 45 2.70 -3.02 13.76
CA ALA A 45 1.92 -3.27 12.55
C ALA A 45 0.89 -2.16 12.39
N HIS A 46 0.92 -1.43 11.27
CA HIS A 46 -0.02 -0.35 10.97
C HIS A 46 -1.45 -0.90 10.89
N GLY A 47 -2.31 -0.47 11.81
CA GLY A 47 -3.66 -0.99 12.04
C GLY A 47 -4.57 -0.84 10.82
N GLY A 48 -4.49 0.30 10.14
CA GLY A 48 -5.25 0.54 8.91
C GLY A 48 -4.89 -0.40 7.77
N SER A 49 -3.64 -0.88 7.70
CA SER A 49 -3.26 -1.90 6.70
C SER A 49 -3.76 -3.31 7.08
N GLY A 50 -4.36 -3.46 8.26
CA GLY A 50 -4.73 -4.73 8.85
C GLY A 50 -3.58 -5.38 9.63
N LEU A 51 -3.93 -6.07 10.71
CA LEU A 51 -2.99 -6.85 11.52
C LEU A 51 -3.51 -8.25 11.80
N LEU A 52 -2.63 -9.24 11.67
CA LEU A 52 -2.94 -10.66 11.79
C LEU A 52 -2.21 -11.26 12.99
N LEU A 53 -2.98 -11.85 13.90
CA LEU A 53 -2.47 -12.60 15.05
C LEU A 53 -2.76 -14.09 14.87
N SER A 54 -1.72 -14.90 15.03
CA SER A 54 -1.85 -16.35 15.19
C SER A 54 -2.65 -16.73 16.44
N GLU A 55 -3.27 -17.91 16.43
CA GLU A 55 -3.86 -18.52 17.63
C GLU A 55 -2.88 -18.47 18.81
N LYS A 56 -1.63 -18.85 18.58
CA LYS A 56 -0.63 -18.91 19.64
C LYS A 56 -0.33 -17.54 20.24
N ALA A 57 -0.19 -16.50 19.40
CA ALA A 57 0.05 -15.13 19.87
C ALA A 57 -1.16 -14.59 20.64
N SER A 58 -2.37 -14.81 20.14
CA SER A 58 -3.60 -14.41 20.82
C SER A 58 -3.74 -15.11 22.17
N HIS A 59 -3.53 -16.43 22.22
CA HIS A 59 -3.56 -17.22 23.46
C HIS A 59 -2.52 -16.72 24.47
N GLU A 60 -1.30 -16.40 24.02
CA GLU A 60 -0.26 -15.82 24.88
C GLU A 60 -0.73 -14.51 25.53
N LEU A 61 -1.30 -13.61 24.73
CA LEU A 61 -1.75 -12.29 25.18
C LEU A 61 -2.94 -12.35 26.14
N VAL A 62 -3.98 -13.12 25.80
CA VAL A 62 -5.28 -13.04 26.50
C VAL A 62 -5.48 -14.13 27.56
N VAL A 63 -4.85 -15.30 27.41
CA VAL A 63 -5.02 -16.45 28.32
C VAL A 63 -3.83 -16.57 29.27
N VAL A 64 -2.61 -16.69 28.73
CA VAL A 64 -1.39 -16.87 29.55
C VAL A 64 -1.13 -15.61 30.36
N HIS A 65 -1.13 -14.45 29.71
CA HIS A 65 -0.96 -13.15 30.35
C HIS A 65 -2.29 -12.44 30.58
N ARG A 66 -3.27 -13.16 31.14
CA ARG A 66 -4.55 -12.58 31.55
C ARG A 66 -4.31 -11.36 32.45
N GLY A 67 -4.94 -10.23 32.13
CA GLY A 67 -4.71 -8.95 32.80
C GLY A 67 -3.76 -7.99 32.07
N THR A 68 -3.16 -8.39 30.93
CA THR A 68 -2.37 -7.48 30.09
C THR A 68 -3.15 -6.21 29.76
N ALA A 69 -4.41 -6.33 29.30
CA ALA A 69 -5.26 -5.18 29.00
C ALA A 69 -5.36 -4.21 30.18
N ALA A 70 -5.78 -4.68 31.36
CA ALA A 70 -5.90 -3.84 32.56
C ALA A 70 -4.57 -3.18 32.99
N ARG A 71 -3.41 -3.82 32.74
CA ARG A 71 -2.09 -3.20 32.99
C ARG A 71 -1.74 -2.10 31.99
N TRP A 72 -2.17 -2.26 30.74
CA TRP A 72 -1.86 -1.35 29.64
C TRP A 72 -2.91 -0.24 29.45
N ASP A 73 -4.12 -0.39 29.98
CA ASP A 73 -5.17 0.63 29.94
C ASP A 73 -4.68 2.02 30.40
N PRO A 74 -3.92 2.16 31.51
CA PRO A 74 -3.41 3.47 31.95
C PRO A 74 -2.23 4.03 31.11
N GLN A 75 -1.81 3.33 30.05
CA GLN A 75 -0.81 3.78 29.10
C GLN A 75 -1.43 4.26 27.78
N MET A 76 -2.73 3.98 27.56
CA MET A 76 -3.42 4.28 26.32
C MET A 76 -3.48 5.79 26.02
N ASP A 77 -3.48 6.64 27.05
CA ASP A 77 -3.44 8.10 26.92
C ASP A 77 -2.06 8.64 26.51
N LYS A 78 -1.00 7.84 26.66
CA LYS A 78 0.39 8.22 26.36
C LYS A 78 0.88 7.74 25.00
N ILE A 79 0.16 6.80 24.37
CA ILE A 79 0.51 6.21 23.09
C ILE A 79 -0.54 6.63 22.07
N SER A 80 -0.11 7.34 21.02
CA SER A 80 -1.03 7.93 20.05
C SER A 80 -1.77 6.90 19.19
N TYR A 81 -1.25 5.68 19.09
CA TYR A 81 -1.80 4.65 18.21
C TYR A 81 -2.05 3.34 18.97
N GLY A 82 -3.27 2.84 18.92
CA GLY A 82 -3.66 1.62 19.66
C GLY A 82 -2.96 0.35 19.17
N ASP A 83 -2.60 0.30 17.89
CA ASP A 83 -1.79 -0.74 17.26
C ASP A 83 -0.33 -0.71 17.74
N SER A 84 0.27 0.47 17.96
CA SER A 84 1.55 0.64 18.64
C SER A 84 1.49 0.15 20.08
N LEU A 85 0.40 0.43 20.80
CA LEU A 85 0.19 -0.09 22.16
C LEU A 85 0.13 -1.63 22.16
N LEU A 86 -0.64 -2.22 21.25
CA LEU A 86 -0.72 -3.68 21.10
C LEU A 86 0.65 -4.29 20.79
N ALA A 87 1.41 -3.70 19.86
CA ALA A 87 2.75 -4.17 19.51
C ALA A 87 3.71 -4.13 20.71
N GLN A 88 3.68 -3.07 21.51
CA GLN A 88 4.51 -2.95 22.70
C GLN A 88 4.12 -3.96 23.79
N ALA A 89 2.82 -4.22 23.98
CA ALA A 89 2.35 -5.25 24.91
C ALA A 89 2.79 -6.66 24.47
N LEU A 90 2.70 -6.97 23.17
CA LEU A 90 3.15 -8.23 22.60
C LEU A 90 4.68 -8.41 22.69
N GLN A 91 5.44 -7.32 22.59
CA GLN A 91 6.89 -7.32 22.70
C GLN A 91 7.37 -7.79 24.08
N GLU A 92 6.63 -7.51 25.16
CA GLU A 92 6.92 -8.04 26.52
C GLU A 92 6.97 -9.58 26.55
N TYR A 93 6.29 -10.23 25.61
CA TYR A 93 6.18 -11.69 25.50
C TYR A 93 7.04 -12.27 24.38
N GLY A 94 7.99 -11.46 23.86
CA GLY A 94 8.90 -11.84 22.79
C GLY A 94 8.24 -11.93 21.41
N ILE A 95 7.03 -11.37 21.25
CA ILE A 95 6.29 -11.39 19.98
C ILE A 95 6.55 -10.07 19.26
N GLN A 96 7.28 -10.13 18.15
CA GLN A 96 7.64 -8.95 17.36
C GLN A 96 6.81 -8.89 16.07
N VAL A 97 6.61 -7.68 15.55
CA VAL A 97 5.95 -7.50 14.25
C VAL A 97 6.78 -8.06 13.10
N THR A 98 6.15 -8.95 12.35
CA THR A 98 6.63 -9.49 11.08
C THR A 98 6.09 -8.63 9.95
N ASN A 99 6.97 -8.13 9.08
CA ASN A 99 6.55 -7.23 8.00
C ASN A 99 5.91 -8.01 6.85
N SER A 100 4.70 -7.63 6.47
CA SER A 100 3.99 -8.17 5.30
C SER A 100 3.65 -7.11 4.25
N PHE A 101 4.20 -5.90 4.37
CA PHE A 101 4.19 -4.92 3.28
C PHE A 101 4.92 -5.49 2.05
N PRO A 102 4.38 -5.35 0.82
CA PRO A 102 3.24 -4.50 0.46
C PRO A 102 1.92 -5.27 0.25
N MET A 103 1.81 -6.53 0.67
CA MET A 103 0.54 -7.26 0.57
C MET A 103 -0.51 -6.66 1.49
N PHE A 104 -0.07 -6.32 2.72
CA PHE A 104 -0.84 -5.51 3.64
C PHE A 104 -0.51 -4.05 3.34
N SER A 105 -1.38 -3.37 2.60
CA SER A 105 -1.09 -2.03 2.10
C SER A 105 -1.84 -0.96 2.89
N GLY A 106 -1.16 0.16 3.12
CA GLY A 106 -1.78 1.40 3.63
C GLY A 106 -2.35 2.29 2.52
N GLU A 107 -2.34 1.80 1.28
CA GLU A 107 -2.66 2.59 0.10
C GLU A 107 -4.00 2.20 -0.52
N THR A 108 -4.58 3.11 -1.30
CA THR A 108 -5.69 2.84 -2.20
C THR A 108 -5.16 2.34 -3.56
N PRO A 109 -6.01 1.78 -4.45
CA PRO A 109 -5.57 1.34 -5.77
C PRO A 109 -4.85 2.42 -6.58
N SER A 110 -5.26 3.68 -6.46
CA SER A 110 -4.66 4.80 -7.17
C SER A 110 -3.30 5.22 -6.60
N THR A 111 -3.06 5.02 -5.31
CA THR A 111 -1.82 5.47 -4.65
C THR A 111 -0.76 4.40 -4.47
N LEU A 112 -1.02 3.17 -4.93
CA LEU A 112 -0.02 2.12 -4.98
C LEU A 112 1.15 2.47 -5.90
N TRP A 113 2.34 2.03 -5.49
CA TRP A 113 3.56 2.06 -6.29
C TRP A 113 3.70 0.78 -7.11
N PHE A 114 3.51 0.89 -8.42
CA PHE A 114 3.72 -0.22 -9.33
C PHE A 114 5.16 -0.20 -9.83
N HIS A 115 5.88 -1.28 -9.57
CA HIS A 115 7.22 -1.50 -10.08
C HIS A 115 7.49 -3.01 -10.23
N SER A 116 8.59 -3.37 -10.89
CA SER A 116 8.91 -4.76 -11.22
C SER A 116 9.03 -5.69 -10.00
N GLY A 117 9.43 -5.15 -8.86
CA GLY A 117 9.63 -5.89 -7.61
C GLY A 117 8.34 -6.38 -6.95
N VAL A 118 7.22 -5.66 -7.14
CA VAL A 118 5.91 -6.03 -6.56
C VAL A 118 4.97 -6.67 -7.59
N TRP A 119 5.35 -6.62 -8.87
CA TRP A 119 4.48 -6.98 -9.99
C TRP A 119 3.76 -8.33 -9.84
N CYS A 120 4.47 -9.34 -9.33
CA CYS A 120 3.94 -10.70 -9.11
C CYS A 120 3.64 -11.03 -7.65
N MET A 121 3.56 -10.01 -6.79
CA MET A 121 3.09 -10.16 -5.42
C MET A 121 1.57 -10.07 -5.38
N PRO A 122 0.92 -10.79 -4.46
CA PRO A 122 -0.50 -10.63 -4.20
C PRO A 122 -0.78 -9.42 -3.31
N ILE A 123 -2.01 -8.91 -3.37
CA ILE A 123 -2.52 -7.83 -2.51
C ILE A 123 -3.56 -8.42 -1.57
N ILE A 124 -3.44 -8.15 -0.28
CA ILE A 124 -4.36 -8.64 0.77
C ILE A 124 -5.26 -7.51 1.26
N THR A 125 -4.73 -6.30 1.45
CA THR A 125 -5.52 -5.14 1.87
C THR A 125 -5.20 -3.88 1.09
N PHE A 126 -6.22 -3.02 1.00
CA PHE A 126 -6.10 -1.59 0.71
C PHE A 126 -6.66 -0.83 1.91
N HIS A 127 -6.14 0.37 2.18
CA HIS A 127 -6.60 1.22 3.28
C HIS A 127 -6.97 2.62 2.78
N HIS A 128 -7.71 3.38 3.61
CA HIS A 128 -8.35 4.65 3.24
C HIS A 128 -9.31 4.51 2.04
N VAL A 129 -9.96 3.35 1.93
CA VAL A 129 -10.88 3.05 0.83
C VAL A 129 -12.24 3.66 1.15
N SER A 130 -12.68 4.60 0.32
CA SER A 130 -14.02 5.16 0.42
C SER A 130 -15.09 4.13 0.04
N ALA A 131 -16.35 4.39 0.41
CA ALA A 131 -17.46 3.52 0.01
C ALA A 131 -17.55 3.33 -1.52
N ALA A 132 -17.34 4.39 -2.31
CA ALA A 132 -17.36 4.33 -3.76
C ALA A 132 -16.19 3.50 -4.33
N GLU A 133 -14.98 3.64 -3.78
CA GLU A 133 -13.83 2.84 -4.18
C GLU A 133 -14.01 1.36 -3.79
N SER A 134 -14.65 1.09 -2.64
CA SER A 134 -15.00 -0.27 -2.21
C SER A 134 -15.98 -0.95 -3.18
N GLU A 135 -17.00 -0.22 -3.65
CA GLU A 135 -17.91 -0.70 -4.70
C GLU A 135 -17.18 -0.95 -6.02
N GLN A 136 -16.26 -0.06 -6.40
CA GLN A 136 -15.45 -0.23 -7.61
C GLN A 136 -14.54 -1.46 -7.52
N LEU A 137 -13.86 -1.66 -6.39
CA LEU A 137 -13.05 -2.85 -6.11
C LEU A 137 -13.89 -4.12 -6.11
N ARG A 138 -15.09 -4.09 -5.52
CA ARG A 138 -16.01 -5.23 -5.54
C ARG A 138 -16.44 -5.58 -6.95
N SER A 139 -16.85 -4.59 -7.75
CA SER A 139 -17.22 -4.78 -9.15
C SER A 139 -16.04 -5.31 -9.97
N PHE A 140 -14.83 -4.78 -9.75
CA PHE A 140 -13.62 -5.31 -10.35
C PHE A 140 -13.41 -6.78 -9.99
N GLU A 141 -13.47 -7.16 -8.71
CA GLU A 141 -13.29 -8.55 -8.27
C GLU A 141 -14.32 -9.52 -8.87
N GLU A 142 -15.58 -9.10 -8.99
CA GLU A 142 -16.66 -9.91 -9.61
C GLU A 142 -16.43 -10.16 -11.10
N ASN A 143 -15.72 -9.28 -11.79
CA ASN A 143 -15.44 -9.39 -13.22
C ASN A 143 -14.10 -10.06 -13.55
N ARG A 144 -13.31 -10.45 -12.53
CA ARG A 144 -12.04 -11.16 -12.72
C ARG A 144 -12.28 -12.53 -13.37
N LEU A 145 -11.37 -12.92 -14.28
CA LEU A 145 -11.39 -14.23 -14.93
C LEU A 145 -11.32 -15.39 -13.93
N ASN A 146 -10.57 -15.23 -12.84
CA ASN A 146 -10.48 -16.20 -11.76
C ASN A 146 -10.64 -15.50 -10.40
N GLN A 147 -11.87 -15.41 -9.92
CA GLN A 147 -12.23 -14.78 -8.64
C GLN A 147 -11.62 -15.48 -7.41
N ASN A 148 -11.22 -16.76 -7.54
CA ASN A 148 -10.67 -17.53 -6.44
C ASN A 148 -9.14 -17.44 -6.34
N ALA A 149 -8.47 -16.90 -7.37
CA ALA A 149 -7.02 -16.71 -7.36
C ALA A 149 -6.65 -15.42 -6.60
N PRO A 150 -5.47 -15.39 -5.94
CA PRO A 150 -4.94 -14.16 -5.37
C PRO A 150 -4.93 -13.01 -6.39
N LEU A 151 -5.36 -11.82 -5.98
CA LEU A 151 -5.23 -10.62 -6.79
C LEU A 151 -3.78 -10.17 -6.81
N LEU A 152 -3.18 -10.08 -7.99
CA LEU A 152 -1.81 -9.62 -8.15
C LEU A 152 -1.75 -8.13 -8.48
N TYR A 153 -0.64 -7.49 -8.10
CA TYR A 153 -0.33 -6.12 -8.55
C TYR A 153 -0.42 -5.98 -10.08
N SER A 154 0.04 -6.97 -10.84
CA SER A 154 -0.02 -6.97 -12.29
C SER A 154 -1.46 -6.97 -12.85
N GLU A 155 -2.36 -7.73 -12.21
CA GLU A 155 -3.76 -7.83 -12.62
C GLU A 155 -4.49 -6.52 -12.31
N LEU A 156 -4.37 -6.05 -11.07
CA LEU A 156 -4.93 -4.76 -10.66
C LEU A 156 -4.42 -3.60 -11.55
N PHE A 157 -3.12 -3.60 -11.89
CA PHE A 157 -2.57 -2.56 -12.74
C PHE A 157 -3.20 -2.58 -14.13
N ARG A 158 -3.17 -3.74 -14.81
CA ARG A 158 -3.61 -3.87 -16.20
C ARG A 158 -5.11 -3.65 -16.35
N ASP A 159 -5.89 -4.18 -15.42
CA ASP A 159 -7.34 -4.35 -15.59
C ASP A 159 -8.15 -3.30 -14.80
N MET A 160 -7.48 -2.40 -14.07
CA MET A 160 -8.14 -1.33 -13.31
C MET A 160 -7.33 -0.03 -13.29
N VAL A 161 -6.10 -0.04 -12.78
CA VAL A 161 -5.35 1.23 -12.52
C VAL A 161 -4.85 1.89 -13.81
N PHE A 162 -4.44 1.12 -14.82
CA PHE A 162 -3.97 1.69 -16.09
C PHE A 162 -5.04 2.55 -16.78
N ASP A 163 -6.31 2.14 -16.69
CA ASP A 163 -7.44 2.90 -17.22
C ASP A 163 -7.77 4.15 -16.39
N MET A 164 -7.42 4.16 -15.10
CA MET A 164 -7.52 5.36 -14.25
C MET A 164 -6.47 6.42 -14.60
N ILE A 165 -5.34 6.03 -15.21
CA ILE A 165 -4.30 6.98 -15.61
C ILE A 165 -4.79 7.79 -16.82
N PRO A 166 -4.92 9.12 -16.70
CA PRO A 166 -5.45 9.95 -17.77
C PRO A 166 -4.45 10.12 -18.91
N ASP A 167 -4.96 10.35 -20.12
CA ASP A 167 -4.16 10.69 -21.31
C ASP A 167 -3.73 12.17 -21.35
N HIS A 168 -4.08 12.93 -20.31
CA HIS A 168 -3.82 14.35 -20.17
C HIS A 168 -3.33 14.68 -18.76
N ASP A 169 -2.71 15.84 -18.62
CA ASP A 169 -2.18 16.30 -17.34
C ASP A 169 -3.33 16.68 -16.39
N LEU A 170 -3.16 16.39 -15.09
CA LEU A 170 -4.14 16.74 -14.06
C LEU A 170 -3.67 17.93 -13.21
N GLU A 171 -4.51 18.94 -13.10
CA GLU A 171 -4.33 20.08 -12.21
C GLU A 171 -4.75 19.74 -10.77
N GLY A 172 -4.03 20.29 -9.79
CA GLY A 172 -4.29 20.02 -8.37
C GLY A 172 -4.13 18.55 -8.00
N TRP A 173 -3.21 17.85 -8.68
CA TRP A 173 -3.01 16.41 -8.53
C TRP A 173 -1.59 16.09 -8.12
N ASP A 174 -1.45 15.15 -7.19
CA ASP A 174 -0.18 14.62 -6.71
C ASP A 174 -0.04 13.15 -7.13
N ASN A 175 0.80 12.91 -8.13
CA ASN A 175 1.16 11.57 -8.60
C ASN A 175 2.32 10.93 -7.81
N ARG A 176 2.74 11.51 -6.67
CA ARG A 176 3.85 11.03 -5.84
C ARG A 176 5.17 10.88 -6.60
N SER A 177 5.46 11.81 -7.52
CA SER A 177 6.79 11.86 -8.13
C SER A 177 7.83 12.27 -7.09
N GLU A 178 8.77 11.37 -6.80
CA GLU A 178 9.82 11.52 -5.77
C GLU A 178 11.24 11.24 -6.32
N GLY A 179 11.40 11.26 -7.63
CA GLY A 179 12.68 11.06 -8.31
C GLY A 179 13.52 12.33 -8.41
N THR A 180 14.10 12.59 -9.58
CA THR A 180 14.98 13.74 -9.79
C THR A 180 14.20 15.05 -9.72
N THR A 181 14.67 15.98 -8.89
CA THR A 181 14.16 17.36 -8.82
C THR A 181 14.95 18.26 -9.76
N ILE A 182 14.25 18.97 -10.64
CA ILE A 182 14.78 19.96 -11.57
C ILE A 182 14.24 21.33 -11.15
N PRO A 183 15.10 22.23 -10.63
CA PRO A 183 14.71 23.59 -10.29
C PRO A 183 14.54 24.46 -11.55
N ASP A 184 14.01 25.67 -11.37
CA ASP A 184 13.93 26.70 -12.41
C ASP A 184 13.18 26.29 -13.69
N ILE A 185 12.21 25.38 -13.56
CA ILE A 185 11.25 25.07 -14.62
C ILE A 185 10.00 25.92 -14.39
N PHE A 186 9.53 26.65 -15.40
CA PHE A 186 8.45 27.63 -15.23
C PHE A 186 7.09 27.18 -15.73
N SER A 187 7.00 25.96 -16.29
CA SER A 187 5.73 25.41 -16.77
C SER A 187 5.66 23.90 -16.58
N ALA A 188 4.44 23.37 -16.43
CA ALA A 188 4.20 21.94 -16.40
C ALA A 188 4.56 21.26 -17.73
N GLU A 189 4.44 21.97 -18.85
CA GLU A 189 4.81 21.50 -20.17
C GLU A 189 6.32 21.25 -20.29
N ASP A 190 7.14 22.18 -19.77
CA ASP A 190 8.59 22.00 -19.74
C ASP A 190 9.00 20.88 -18.77
N CYS A 191 8.28 20.71 -17.66
CA CYS A 191 8.48 19.59 -16.74
C CYS A 191 8.19 18.23 -17.42
N LYS A 192 7.09 18.15 -18.17
CA LYS A 192 6.73 16.97 -18.95
C LYS A 192 7.78 16.65 -20.01
N LYS A 193 8.25 17.66 -20.76
CA LYS A 193 9.34 17.49 -21.74
C LYS A 193 10.64 17.01 -21.09
N ALA A 194 10.96 17.49 -19.89
CA ALA A 194 12.12 17.01 -19.14
C ALA A 194 11.99 15.53 -18.80
N CYS A 195 10.79 15.05 -18.44
CA CYS A 195 10.52 13.63 -18.26
C CYS A 195 10.62 12.85 -19.58
N GLU A 196 10.04 13.35 -20.67
CA GLU A 196 10.08 12.70 -21.98
C GLU A 196 11.52 12.52 -22.48
N GLY A 197 12.39 13.49 -22.23
CA GLY A 197 13.83 13.45 -22.54
C GLY A 197 14.63 12.42 -21.73
N GLN A 198 14.08 11.90 -20.63
CA GLN A 198 14.69 10.80 -19.88
C GLN A 198 14.03 9.48 -20.27
N HIS A 199 14.82 8.53 -20.75
CA HIS A 199 14.34 7.25 -21.31
C HIS A 199 13.34 6.51 -20.40
N ASP A 200 13.59 6.49 -19.09
CA ASP A 200 12.85 5.68 -18.12
C ASP A 200 11.85 6.48 -17.25
N CYS A 201 11.69 7.79 -17.50
CA CYS A 201 10.77 8.61 -16.72
C CYS A 201 9.32 8.36 -17.15
N MET A 202 8.47 7.90 -16.24
CA MET A 202 7.09 7.52 -16.55
C MET A 202 6.07 8.59 -16.16
N GLN A 203 6.44 9.49 -15.25
CA GLN A 203 5.55 10.50 -14.70
C GLN A 203 6.36 11.69 -14.20
N SER A 204 5.71 12.84 -14.06
CA SER A 204 6.32 14.04 -13.50
C SER A 204 5.29 14.87 -12.73
N LEU A 205 5.77 15.63 -11.76
CA LEU A 205 5.00 16.57 -10.96
C LEU A 205 5.63 17.95 -11.07
N PHE A 206 4.87 18.92 -11.57
CA PHE A 206 5.21 20.33 -11.52
C PHE A 206 4.60 20.97 -10.27
N LYS A 207 5.41 21.63 -9.45
CA LYS A 207 4.99 22.42 -8.28
C LYS A 207 5.89 23.63 -8.09
N ASP A 208 5.33 24.84 -7.96
CA ASP A 208 6.05 26.08 -7.62
C ASP A 208 7.41 26.27 -8.34
N SER A 209 7.36 26.28 -9.67
CA SER A 209 8.55 26.43 -10.52
C SER A 209 9.62 25.33 -10.35
N THR A 210 9.21 24.19 -9.79
CA THR A 210 10.03 23.01 -9.62
C THR A 210 9.36 21.85 -10.34
N CYS A 211 10.16 21.07 -11.05
CA CYS A 211 9.74 19.80 -11.63
C CYS A 211 10.32 18.66 -10.79
N VAL A 212 9.49 17.71 -10.37
CA VAL A 212 9.93 16.47 -9.74
C VAL A 212 9.56 15.32 -10.68
N LEU A 213 10.56 14.61 -11.18
CA LEU A 213 10.35 13.46 -12.03
C LEU A 213 9.97 12.24 -11.21
N GLY A 214 9.28 11.29 -11.82
CA GLY A 214 9.01 9.99 -11.24
C GLY A 214 10.30 9.21 -10.99
N LYS A 215 10.28 8.37 -9.96
CA LYS A 215 11.37 7.42 -9.72
C LYS A 215 11.40 6.39 -10.86
N LEU A 216 12.61 6.03 -11.30
CA LEU A 216 12.77 5.16 -12.47
C LEU A 216 12.14 3.79 -12.24
N GLY A 217 11.28 3.36 -13.18
CA GLY A 217 10.61 2.06 -13.12
C GLY A 217 9.48 1.97 -12.09
N GLU A 218 8.99 3.10 -11.58
CA GLU A 218 7.90 3.19 -10.62
C GLU A 218 6.76 4.07 -11.17
N ILE A 219 5.52 3.62 -10.97
CA ILE A 219 4.31 4.30 -11.45
C ILE A 219 3.33 4.42 -10.31
N VAL A 220 2.77 5.61 -10.14
CA VAL A 220 1.71 5.93 -9.19
C VAL A 220 0.69 6.82 -9.89
N MET A 221 -0.59 6.44 -9.84
CA MET A 221 -1.66 7.30 -10.35
C MET A 221 -1.90 8.46 -9.38
N GLY A 222 -1.77 8.24 -8.07
CA GLY A 222 -1.78 9.27 -7.05
C GLY A 222 -3.18 9.70 -6.63
N LYS A 223 -3.29 10.93 -6.14
CA LYS A 223 -4.55 11.47 -5.63
C LYS A 223 -4.63 12.97 -5.80
N LYS A 224 -5.84 13.51 -5.66
CA LYS A 224 -6.05 14.96 -5.61
C LYS A 224 -5.24 15.56 -4.46
N HIS A 225 -4.50 16.62 -4.73
CA HIS A 225 -3.78 17.36 -3.71
C HIS A 225 -4.78 18.08 -2.80
N THR A 226 -4.72 17.80 -1.50
CA THR A 226 -5.48 18.55 -0.49
C THR A 226 -4.66 19.78 -0.11
N ALA A 227 -5.20 20.97 -0.38
CA ALA A 227 -4.54 22.28 -0.33
C ALA A 227 -4.08 22.74 1.07
N GLN A 228 -3.28 21.94 1.78
CA GLN A 228 -2.60 22.36 2.99
C GLN A 228 -1.42 23.30 2.68
N ASP A 229 -0.92 23.31 1.45
CA ASP A 229 0.20 24.16 1.02
C ASP A 229 -0.21 25.46 0.29
N GLY A 230 -1.48 25.89 0.36
CA GLY A 230 -2.00 27.08 -0.34
C GLY A 230 -2.20 26.87 -1.85
N ASP A 231 -2.50 27.95 -2.59
CA ASP A 231 -2.85 28.01 -4.03
C ASP A 231 -1.73 27.54 -5.01
N LYS A 232 -0.82 26.68 -4.57
CA LYS A 232 0.29 26.17 -5.37
C LYS A 232 -0.23 25.40 -6.56
N LYS A 233 0.34 25.68 -7.73
CA LYS A 233 -0.04 25.04 -8.99
C LYS A 233 0.62 23.67 -9.10
N TRP A 234 -0.01 22.67 -8.48
CA TRP A 234 0.38 21.28 -8.68
C TRP A 234 -0.18 20.79 -10.01
N LYS A 235 0.67 20.20 -10.86
CA LYS A 235 0.22 19.57 -12.09
C LYS A 235 1.00 18.28 -12.32
N SER A 236 0.27 17.18 -12.39
CA SER A 236 0.83 15.85 -12.61
C SER A 236 0.64 15.41 -14.06
N SER A 237 1.64 14.73 -14.61
CA SER A 237 1.64 14.18 -15.97
C SER A 237 2.16 12.76 -15.97
N TRP A 238 1.69 11.95 -16.92
CA TRP A 238 2.12 10.56 -17.14
C TRP A 238 2.46 10.35 -18.60
N ASN A 239 3.54 9.62 -18.87
CA ASN A 239 3.87 9.13 -20.20
C ASN A 239 3.18 7.77 -20.39
N LYS A 240 1.86 7.81 -20.63
CA LYS A 240 1.04 6.60 -20.73
C LYS A 240 1.51 5.60 -21.80
N PRO A 241 1.99 6.01 -22.99
CA PRO A 241 2.60 5.08 -23.94
C PRO A 241 3.82 4.34 -23.36
N ARG A 242 4.72 5.05 -22.68
CA ARG A 242 5.89 4.44 -22.03
C ARG A 242 5.50 3.53 -20.86
N ILE A 243 4.47 3.91 -20.10
CA ILE A 243 3.89 3.07 -19.03
C ILE A 243 3.31 1.77 -19.62
N ALA A 244 2.55 1.85 -20.71
CA ALA A 244 1.99 0.69 -21.38
C ALA A 244 3.09 -0.25 -21.91
N GLU A 245 4.11 0.32 -22.53
CA GLU A 245 5.28 -0.42 -22.99
C GLU A 245 6.02 -1.10 -21.83
N TRP A 246 6.27 -0.37 -20.74
CA TRP A 246 6.88 -0.94 -19.54
C TRP A 246 6.05 -2.10 -18.96
N ALA A 247 4.73 -1.94 -18.84
CA ALA A 247 3.83 -2.97 -18.33
C ALA A 247 3.84 -4.20 -19.25
N SER A 248 3.91 -4.03 -20.57
CA SER A 248 3.98 -5.13 -21.54
C SER A 248 5.26 -5.96 -21.43
N ARG A 249 6.35 -5.38 -20.92
CA ARG A 249 7.65 -6.03 -20.75
C ARG A 249 7.81 -6.74 -19.40
N GLN A 250 6.86 -6.56 -18.47
CA GLN A 250 6.92 -7.20 -17.16
C GLN A 250 6.62 -8.70 -17.23
N SER A 251 7.02 -9.42 -16.17
CA SER A 251 6.75 -10.85 -16.02
C SER A 251 5.26 -11.19 -16.16
N LYS A 252 4.99 -12.40 -16.65
CA LYS A 252 3.65 -13.00 -16.70
C LYS A 252 3.22 -13.63 -15.37
N CYS A 253 4.09 -13.59 -14.36
CA CYS A 253 3.82 -14.08 -13.01
C CYS A 253 3.42 -15.57 -12.94
N GLU A 254 4.16 -16.42 -13.67
CA GLU A 254 4.00 -17.89 -13.64
C GLU A 254 4.20 -18.46 -12.23
N THR A 255 5.02 -17.80 -11.40
CA THR A 255 5.22 -18.10 -9.99
C THR A 255 4.88 -16.88 -9.14
N LEU A 256 4.10 -17.09 -8.09
CA LEU A 256 3.77 -16.04 -7.12
C LEU A 256 4.95 -15.79 -6.18
N THR A 257 5.22 -14.52 -5.92
CA THR A 257 6.19 -14.11 -4.90
C THR A 257 5.46 -13.77 -3.62
N TRP A 258 5.49 -14.69 -2.65
CA TRP A 258 5.06 -14.39 -1.28
C TRP A 258 6.26 -13.83 -0.50
N PRO A 259 6.12 -12.74 0.25
CA PRO A 259 7.13 -12.38 1.23
C PRO A 259 7.22 -13.49 2.28
N ASN A 260 8.44 -13.87 2.65
CA ASN A 260 8.67 -14.80 3.74
C ASN A 260 8.31 -14.10 5.06
N PRO A 261 7.31 -14.60 5.82
CA PRO A 261 7.08 -14.15 7.19
C PRO A 261 8.17 -14.66 8.15
#